data_AF-A0A2P8CV49-F1
#
_entry.id   AF-A0A2P8CV49-F1
#
_cell.length_a   1.000
_cell.length_b   1.000
_cell.length_c   1.000
_cell.angle_alpha   90.00
_cell.angle_beta   90.00
_cell.angle_gamma   90.00
#
_symmetry.space_group_name_H-M   'P 1'
#
loop_
_entity.id
_entity.type
_entity.pdbx_description
1 polymer ?
#
loop_
_entity_poly.entity_id
_entity_poly.type
_entity_poly.pdbx_seq_one_letter_code
_entity_poly.pdbx_strand_id
1 'polypeptide(L)'
;MHELEPFYNWRHLYTAEEDERSPFFGKEHSEFEFSNTVYNYYIHPQWDDFGSRTLYLKILYVDYDQNFAIIEFIGEWNDAVENDIETLKRAIIDPMIAQGITKYILITENVLNFHSSDDSYYEEWNDDIKDEGGWIVFLGMPEHSHQEIRQAKLEHYSFLMEYPNWRTLNPLHLYQAIDNKLLRLLD
;
A
#
# COMPACT_ATOMS: atom_id res chain seq x y z
N MET A 1 -22.65 -3.59 -3.25
CA MET A 1 -21.83 -3.39 -2.05
C MET A 1 -20.71 -4.40 -2.15
N HIS A 2 -19.46 -3.96 -2.20
CA HIS A 2 -18.34 -4.86 -2.01
C HIS A 2 -18.28 -5.21 -0.53
N GLU A 3 -18.52 -6.47 -0.19
CA GLU A 3 -18.34 -7.03 1.15
C GLU A 3 -16.86 -7.26 1.49
N LEU A 4 -15.95 -6.82 0.62
CA LEU A 4 -14.54 -7.03 0.81
C LEU A 4 -14.04 -6.11 1.92
N GLU A 5 -13.88 -6.67 3.10
CA GLU A 5 -13.25 -6.01 4.24
C GLU A 5 -11.72 -6.00 4.07
N PRO A 6 -11.02 -4.99 4.62
CA PRO A 6 -9.57 -5.09 4.78
C PRO A 6 -9.20 -6.30 5.62
N PHE A 7 -8.02 -6.86 5.38
CA PHE A 7 -7.52 -8.01 6.11
C PHE A 7 -7.45 -7.74 7.62
N TYR A 8 -8.24 -8.49 8.39
CA TYR A 8 -8.45 -8.22 9.82
C TYR A 8 -7.60 -9.09 10.75
N ASN A 9 -6.98 -10.17 10.27
CA ASN A 9 -6.32 -11.13 11.15
C ASN A 9 -5.13 -10.54 11.91
N TRP A 10 -4.55 -9.42 11.47
CA TRP A 10 -3.45 -8.75 12.18
C TRP A 10 -3.89 -7.62 13.12
N ARG A 11 -5.20 -7.31 13.22
CA ARG A 11 -5.70 -6.23 14.08
C ARG A 11 -5.32 -6.38 15.56
N HIS A 12 -5.14 -7.62 16.03
CA HIS A 12 -4.69 -7.90 17.39
C HIS A 12 -3.20 -7.58 17.62
N LEU A 13 -2.44 -7.33 16.55
CA LEU A 13 -1.03 -6.96 16.57
C LEU A 13 -0.83 -5.46 16.33
N TYR A 14 -1.64 -4.85 15.46
CA TYR A 14 -1.54 -3.45 15.07
C TYR A 14 -2.87 -2.92 14.53
N THR A 15 -3.16 -1.66 14.85
CA THR A 15 -4.27 -0.86 14.31
C THR A 15 -3.73 0.55 14.05
N ALA A 16 -4.02 1.09 12.88
CA ALA A 16 -3.49 2.39 12.47
C ALA A 16 -4.12 3.56 13.26
N GLU A 17 -5.30 3.33 13.82
CA GLU A 17 -6.08 4.31 14.58
C GLU A 17 -5.57 4.49 16.00
N GLU A 18 -4.90 3.47 16.57
CA GLU A 18 -4.38 3.50 17.94
C GLU A 18 -2.88 3.83 18.01
N ASP A 19 -2.19 3.92 16.86
CA ASP A 19 -0.77 4.28 16.78
C ASP A 19 -0.58 5.80 16.63
N GLU A 20 -0.05 6.47 17.65
CA GLU A 20 0.20 7.93 17.65
C GLU A 20 1.07 8.44 16.51
N ARG A 21 1.87 7.56 15.88
CA ARG A 21 2.76 7.89 14.75
C ARG A 21 2.11 7.67 13.39
N SER A 22 0.95 7.00 13.35
CA SER A 22 0.24 6.69 12.12
C SER A 22 -0.45 7.94 11.55
N PRO A 23 -0.51 8.09 10.20
CA PRO A 23 -1.29 9.14 9.56
C PRO A 23 -2.80 9.05 9.85
N PHE A 24 -3.28 7.89 10.35
CA PHE A 24 -4.68 7.67 10.73
C PHE A 24 -4.92 7.66 12.25
N PHE A 25 -3.97 8.13 13.06
CA PHE A 25 -4.14 8.16 14.51
C PHE A 25 -5.43 8.90 14.91
N GLY A 26 -6.24 8.26 15.77
CA GLY A 26 -7.49 8.82 16.27
C GLY A 26 -8.65 8.83 15.26
N LYS A 27 -8.49 8.22 14.09
CA LYS A 27 -9.57 8.10 13.11
C LYS A 27 -10.64 7.14 13.62
N GLU A 28 -11.89 7.60 13.63
CA GLU A 28 -13.04 6.78 13.97
C GLU A 28 -13.72 6.27 12.70
N HIS A 29 -13.97 4.96 12.64
CA HIS A 29 -14.68 4.32 11.54
C HIS A 29 -16.16 4.18 11.89
N SER A 30 -17.05 4.50 10.95
CA SER A 30 -18.48 4.21 11.11
C SER A 30 -18.71 2.70 10.97
N GLU A 31 -19.37 2.07 11.93
CA GLU A 31 -19.71 0.63 11.85
C GLU A 31 -20.93 0.35 10.95
N PHE A 32 -21.68 1.37 10.54
CA PHE A 32 -23.00 1.19 9.91
C PHE A 32 -23.21 2.00 8.63
N GLU A 33 -22.47 3.08 8.42
CA GLU A 33 -22.67 3.96 7.26
C GLU A 33 -21.64 3.67 6.17
N PHE A 34 -22.13 3.14 5.05
CA PHE A 34 -21.36 3.03 3.84
C PHE A 34 -21.38 4.38 3.12
N SER A 35 -20.31 5.16 3.23
CA SER A 35 -20.17 6.46 2.58
C SER A 35 -19.41 6.40 1.25
N ASN A 36 -18.48 5.45 1.13
CA ASN A 36 -17.47 5.43 0.06
C ASN A 36 -17.83 4.43 -1.02
N THR A 37 -17.49 4.73 -2.28
CA THR A 37 -17.84 3.87 -3.43
C THR A 37 -16.68 3.68 -4.40
N VAL A 38 -16.55 2.46 -4.94
CA VAL A 38 -15.73 2.12 -6.10
C VAL A 38 -16.65 1.58 -7.20
N TYR A 39 -16.57 2.06 -8.43
CA TYR A 39 -17.44 1.64 -9.55
C TYR A 39 -18.96 1.64 -9.24
N ASN A 40 -19.46 2.60 -8.45
CA ASN A 40 -20.84 2.69 -7.96
C ASN A 40 -21.26 1.61 -6.93
N TYR A 41 -20.30 0.89 -6.35
CA TYR A 41 -20.53 -0.03 -5.25
C TYR A 41 -19.95 0.53 -3.96
N TYR A 42 -20.76 0.55 -2.91
CA TYR A 42 -20.29 0.84 -1.56
C TYR A 42 -19.19 -0.12 -1.13
N ILE A 43 -18.08 0.41 -0.61
CA ILE A 43 -16.99 -0.37 -0.01
C ILE A 43 -17.16 -0.45 1.50
N HIS A 44 -16.59 -1.48 2.12
CA HIS A 44 -16.66 -1.65 3.57
C HIS A 44 -16.10 -0.41 4.31
N PRO A 45 -16.77 0.09 5.36
CA PRO A 45 -16.38 1.35 6.01
C PRO A 45 -15.04 1.29 6.75
N GLN A 46 -14.44 0.11 6.88
CA GLN A 46 -13.13 -0.09 7.50
C GLN A 46 -11.95 0.29 6.58
N TRP A 47 -12.21 0.52 5.29
CA TRP A 47 -11.22 1.05 4.35
C TRP A 47 -11.00 2.54 4.61
N ASP A 48 -9.74 2.93 4.64
CA ASP A 48 -9.34 4.30 4.87
C ASP A 48 -9.34 5.12 3.58
N ASP A 49 -10.15 6.18 3.57
CA ASP A 49 -9.98 7.32 2.66
C ASP A 49 -8.71 8.10 3.07
N PHE A 50 -7.89 8.42 2.07
CA PHE A 50 -6.67 9.24 2.19
C PHE A 50 -6.65 10.45 1.23
N GLY A 51 -7.76 10.71 0.53
CA GLY A 51 -7.92 11.84 -0.39
C GLY A 51 -8.11 11.48 -1.87
N SER A 52 -7.89 10.22 -2.26
CA SER A 52 -8.24 9.70 -3.59
C SER A 52 -9.74 9.40 -3.68
N ARG A 53 -10.37 9.59 -4.85
CA ARG A 53 -11.79 9.24 -5.02
C ARG A 53 -11.99 7.79 -5.39
N THR A 54 -11.00 7.18 -6.03
CA THR A 54 -11.12 5.84 -6.61
C THR A 54 -10.26 4.80 -5.92
N LEU A 55 -9.27 5.21 -5.13
CA LEU A 55 -8.38 4.33 -4.39
C LEU A 55 -8.56 4.52 -2.88
N TYR A 56 -8.60 3.40 -2.16
CA TYR A 56 -8.65 3.36 -0.71
C TYR A 56 -7.61 2.38 -0.20
N LEU A 57 -7.22 2.51 1.06
CA LEU A 57 -6.19 1.65 1.62
C LEU A 57 -6.46 1.28 3.07
N LYS A 58 -5.66 0.36 3.60
CA LYS A 58 -5.58 0.04 5.01
C LYS A 58 -4.14 -0.20 5.39
N ILE A 59 -3.63 0.53 6.37
CA ILE A 59 -2.32 0.20 6.97
C ILE A 59 -2.55 -1.02 7.87
N LEU A 60 -2.04 -2.18 7.46
CA LEU A 60 -2.24 -3.44 8.18
C LEU A 60 -1.23 -3.64 9.30
N TYR A 61 -0.01 -3.13 9.13
CA TYR A 61 1.07 -3.27 10.10
C TYR A 61 2.18 -2.26 9.86
N VAL A 62 2.78 -1.75 10.94
CA VAL A 62 4.00 -0.94 10.90
C VAL A 62 4.95 -1.40 12.00
N ASP A 63 6.22 -1.60 11.64
CA ASP A 63 7.30 -1.85 12.59
C ASP A 63 8.37 -0.76 12.42
N TYR A 64 8.50 0.06 13.46
CA TYR A 64 9.42 1.20 13.46
C TYR A 64 10.86 0.80 13.82
N ASP A 65 11.06 -0.36 14.45
CA ASP A 65 12.39 -0.87 14.77
C ASP A 65 13.02 -1.53 13.55
N GLN A 66 12.20 -2.15 12.69
CA GLN A 66 12.63 -2.77 11.42
C GLN A 66 12.36 -1.88 10.19
N ASN A 67 11.79 -0.70 10.40
CA ASN A 67 11.55 0.34 9.39
C ASN A 67 10.68 -0.12 8.21
N PHE A 68 9.63 -0.91 8.46
CA PHE A 68 8.74 -1.39 7.40
C PHE A 68 7.25 -1.18 7.67
N ALA A 69 6.48 -1.10 6.59
CA ALA A 69 5.03 -1.06 6.62
C ALA A 69 4.39 -2.02 5.62
N ILE A 70 3.21 -2.51 5.97
CA ILE A 70 2.36 -3.33 5.10
C ILE A 70 1.03 -2.59 4.92
N ILE A 71 0.70 -2.29 3.66
CA ILE A 71 -0.47 -1.50 3.29
C ILE A 71 -1.28 -2.28 2.26
N GLU A 72 -2.57 -2.46 2.50
CA GLU A 72 -3.49 -3.12 1.58
C GLU A 72 -4.32 -2.07 0.84
N PHE A 73 -4.58 -2.29 -0.45
CA PHE A 73 -5.33 -1.37 -1.31
C PHE A 73 -6.59 -2.02 -1.86
N ILE A 74 -7.60 -1.18 -2.13
CA ILE A 74 -8.80 -1.53 -2.89
C ILE A 74 -9.18 -0.36 -3.79
N GLY A 75 -9.60 -0.65 -5.03
CA GLY A 75 -10.16 0.35 -5.93
C GLY A 75 -9.46 0.44 -7.27
N GLU A 76 -9.46 1.62 -7.87
CA GLU A 76 -8.74 1.93 -9.10
C GLU A 76 -7.59 2.85 -8.77
N TRP A 77 -6.37 2.44 -9.14
CA TRP A 77 -5.19 3.27 -9.02
C TRP A 77 -5.02 4.01 -10.35
N ASN A 78 -5.39 5.27 -10.36
CA ASN A 78 -5.41 6.10 -11.55
C ASN A 78 -4.52 7.33 -11.31
N ASP A 79 -3.42 7.41 -12.05
CA ASP A 79 -2.54 8.57 -12.09
C ASP A 79 -2.82 9.46 -13.32
N ALA A 80 -3.61 8.97 -14.29
CA ALA A 80 -3.91 9.67 -15.53
C ALA A 80 -5.06 10.69 -15.43
N VAL A 81 -5.98 10.49 -14.48
CA VAL A 81 -7.16 11.33 -14.28
C VAL A 81 -7.16 11.96 -12.88
N GLU A 82 -6.93 11.14 -11.87
CA GLU A 82 -6.58 11.57 -10.52
C GLU A 82 -5.08 11.35 -10.37
N ASN A 83 -4.39 12.01 -9.43
CA ASN A 83 -2.96 11.74 -9.20
C ASN A 83 -2.84 10.94 -7.91
N ASP A 84 -3.23 9.66 -7.99
CA ASP A 84 -3.32 8.79 -6.83
C ASP A 84 -1.95 8.59 -6.17
N ILE A 85 -0.88 8.42 -6.95
CA ILE A 85 0.47 8.31 -6.41
C ILE A 85 0.93 9.58 -5.68
N GLU A 86 0.64 10.77 -6.18
CA GLU A 86 0.94 12.03 -5.46
C GLU A 86 0.19 12.08 -4.14
N THR A 87 -1.10 11.80 -4.16
CA THR A 87 -1.96 11.85 -2.98
C THR A 87 -1.49 10.83 -1.95
N LEU A 88 -1.19 9.60 -2.38
CA LEU A 88 -0.63 8.54 -1.55
C LEU A 88 0.70 8.99 -0.92
N LYS A 89 1.60 9.53 -1.73
CA LYS A 89 2.91 9.98 -1.26
C LYS A 89 2.77 11.06 -0.19
N ARG A 90 2.05 12.14 -0.48
CA ARG A 90 1.94 13.28 0.42
C ARG A 90 1.13 12.99 1.69
N ALA A 91 0.04 12.24 1.58
CA ALA A 91 -0.86 12.02 2.71
C ALA A 91 -0.41 10.89 3.62
N ILE A 92 0.26 9.87 3.08
CA ILE A 92 0.55 8.62 3.80
C ILE A 92 2.04 8.35 3.88
N ILE A 93 2.74 8.32 2.75
CA ILE A 93 4.13 7.88 2.71
C ILE A 93 5.08 8.90 3.35
N ASP A 94 4.97 10.19 3.03
CA ASP A 94 5.85 11.23 3.58
C ASP A 94 5.78 11.27 5.12
N PRO A 95 4.59 11.23 5.77
CA PRO A 95 4.49 11.04 7.21
C PRO A 95 5.18 9.78 7.74
N MET A 96 5.06 8.64 7.04
CA MET A 96 5.68 7.38 7.46
C MET A 96 7.20 7.39 7.31
N ILE A 97 7.73 7.98 6.23
CA ILE A 97 9.17 8.23 6.05
C ILE A 97 9.69 9.13 7.17
N ALA A 98 8.95 10.18 7.54
CA ALA A 98 9.33 11.05 8.65
C ALA A 98 9.39 10.33 10.01
N GLN A 99 8.70 9.20 10.16
CA GLN A 99 8.79 8.29 11.32
C GLN A 99 9.83 7.17 11.15
N GLY A 100 10.61 7.21 10.07
CA GLY A 100 11.71 6.28 9.78
C GLY A 100 11.30 5.03 9.00
N ILE A 101 10.13 4.98 8.37
CA ILE A 101 9.75 3.82 7.53
C ILE A 101 10.37 3.93 6.14
N THR A 102 11.08 2.88 5.73
CA THR A 102 11.81 2.84 4.45
C THR A 102 11.48 1.63 3.59
N LYS A 103 10.79 0.62 4.13
CA LYS A 103 10.44 -0.60 3.39
C LYS A 103 8.93 -0.77 3.32
N TYR A 104 8.40 -0.94 2.12
CA TYR A 104 6.95 -0.90 1.88
C TYR A 104 6.48 -2.13 1.13
N ILE A 105 5.54 -2.87 1.74
CA ILE A 105 4.81 -3.96 1.09
C ILE A 105 3.40 -3.44 0.80
N LEU A 106 3.13 -3.18 -0.48
CA LEU A 106 1.85 -2.70 -1.00
C LEU A 106 1.06 -3.90 -1.54
N ILE A 107 0.08 -4.37 -0.80
CA ILE A 107 -0.80 -5.47 -1.22
C ILE A 107 -1.84 -4.91 -2.18
N THR A 108 -1.71 -5.24 -3.45
CA THR A 108 -2.50 -4.68 -4.55
C THR A 108 -3.42 -5.69 -5.23
N GLU A 109 -3.66 -6.83 -4.60
CA GLU A 109 -4.55 -7.89 -5.12
C GLU A 109 -5.97 -7.40 -5.44
N ASN A 110 -6.44 -6.34 -4.75
CA ASN A 110 -7.76 -5.75 -4.96
C ASN A 110 -7.72 -4.40 -5.69
N VAL A 111 -6.58 -4.06 -6.30
CA VAL A 111 -6.48 -2.94 -7.25
C VAL A 111 -7.03 -3.44 -8.59
N LEU A 112 -8.21 -2.96 -8.96
CA LEU A 112 -8.97 -3.47 -10.11
C LEU A 112 -8.37 -2.99 -11.43
N ASN A 113 -7.86 -1.76 -11.47
CA ASN A 113 -7.23 -1.16 -12.63
C ASN A 113 -6.07 -0.28 -12.19
N PHE A 114 -5.04 -0.21 -13.03
CA PHE A 114 -3.85 0.61 -12.83
C PHE A 114 -3.62 1.47 -14.07
N HIS A 115 -3.59 2.79 -13.94
CA HIS A 115 -3.35 3.70 -15.05
C HIS A 115 -2.28 4.70 -14.68
N SER A 116 -1.04 4.45 -15.09
CA SER A 116 0.09 5.34 -14.88
C SER A 116 0.06 6.54 -15.83
N SER A 117 0.57 7.69 -15.37
CA SER A 117 0.72 8.91 -16.18
C SER A 117 2.13 9.46 -16.17
N ASP A 118 2.69 9.68 -14.98
CA ASP A 118 4.01 10.26 -14.70
C ASP A 118 4.68 9.42 -13.59
N ASP A 119 5.99 9.18 -13.70
CA ASP A 119 6.77 8.38 -12.77
C ASP A 119 7.45 9.21 -11.66
N SER A 120 7.36 10.54 -11.72
CA SER A 120 8.08 11.47 -10.83
C SER A 120 7.86 11.22 -9.34
N TYR A 121 6.64 10.86 -8.91
CA TYR A 121 6.37 10.59 -7.50
C TYR A 121 6.85 9.20 -7.04
N TYR A 122 6.92 8.22 -7.95
CA TYR A 122 7.57 6.94 -7.67
C TYR A 122 9.08 7.11 -7.55
N GLU A 123 9.68 7.91 -8.44
CA GLU A 123 11.09 8.29 -8.37
C GLU A 123 11.39 9.01 -7.06
N GLU A 124 10.62 10.05 -6.71
CA GLU A 124 10.81 10.82 -5.48
C GLU A 124 10.70 9.92 -4.24
N TRP A 125 9.69 9.03 -4.19
CA TRP A 125 9.56 8.08 -3.09
C TRP A 125 10.78 7.17 -2.99
N ASN A 126 11.21 6.55 -4.09
CA ASN A 126 12.38 5.70 -4.08
C ASN A 126 13.66 6.46 -3.68
N ASP A 127 13.82 7.70 -4.15
CA ASP A 127 14.95 8.55 -3.84
C ASP A 127 15.04 8.90 -2.35
N ASP A 128 13.90 9.09 -1.69
CA ASP A 128 13.84 9.38 -0.25
C ASP A 128 14.28 8.18 0.62
N ILE A 129 14.19 6.95 0.13
CA ILE A 129 14.38 5.73 0.95
C ILE A 129 15.58 4.87 0.53
N LYS A 130 16.06 4.98 -0.72
CA LYS A 130 17.06 4.07 -1.30
C LYS A 130 18.40 4.10 -0.56
N ASP A 131 18.83 5.27 -0.08
CA ASP A 131 20.12 5.43 0.60
C ASP A 131 20.14 4.72 1.97
N GLU A 132 18.97 4.44 2.54
CA GLU A 132 18.78 3.68 3.78
C GLU A 132 18.53 2.18 3.52
N GLY A 133 18.72 1.72 2.28
CA GLY A 133 18.39 0.36 1.86
C GLY A 133 16.89 0.08 1.80
N GLY A 134 16.09 1.14 1.63
CA GLY A 134 14.64 1.06 1.46
C GLY A 134 14.23 0.45 0.13
N TRP A 135 12.99 -0.02 0.07
CA TRP A 135 12.41 -0.64 -1.12
C TRP A 135 10.88 -0.58 -1.11
N ILE A 136 10.28 -0.66 -2.29
CA ILE A 136 8.83 -0.69 -2.50
C ILE A 136 8.48 -1.97 -3.25
N VAL A 137 7.55 -2.75 -2.71
CA VAL A 137 7.07 -3.99 -3.32
C VAL A 137 5.56 -3.90 -3.55
N PHE A 138 5.14 -4.09 -4.79
CA PHE A 138 3.77 -4.42 -5.15
C PHE A 138 3.56 -5.92 -5.03
N LEU A 139 2.76 -6.33 -4.04
CA LEU A 139 2.47 -7.72 -3.75
C LEU A 139 1.10 -8.11 -4.34
N GLY A 140 1.12 -9.07 -5.27
CA GLY A 140 -0.09 -9.63 -5.86
C GLY A 140 -0.80 -8.69 -6.84
N MET A 141 -0.07 -7.79 -7.50
CA MET A 141 -0.64 -6.93 -8.55
C MET A 141 -1.22 -7.79 -9.69
N PRO A 142 -2.47 -7.57 -10.12
CA PRO A 142 -3.09 -8.34 -11.19
C PRO A 142 -2.30 -8.29 -12.50
N GLU A 143 -2.21 -9.43 -13.21
CA GLU A 143 -1.40 -9.58 -14.43
C GLU A 143 -1.79 -8.57 -15.52
N HIS A 144 -3.06 -8.17 -15.62
CA HIS A 144 -3.48 -7.17 -16.61
C HIS A 144 -2.82 -5.82 -16.38
N SER A 145 -2.50 -5.48 -15.13
CA SER A 145 -1.83 -4.23 -14.73
C SER A 145 -0.31 -4.25 -14.91
N HIS A 146 0.30 -5.42 -15.12
CA HIS A 146 1.76 -5.52 -15.28
C HIS A 146 2.26 -4.82 -16.55
N GLN A 147 1.44 -4.79 -17.60
CA GLN A 147 1.81 -4.10 -18.84
C GLN A 147 1.94 -2.60 -18.64
N GLU A 148 1.02 -1.99 -17.90
CA GLU A 148 1.02 -0.55 -17.59
C GLU A 148 2.20 -0.17 -16.70
N ILE A 149 2.53 -1.02 -15.71
CA ILE A 149 3.72 -0.85 -14.87
C ILE A 149 5.01 -0.83 -15.70
N ARG A 150 5.18 -1.80 -16.60
CA ARG A 150 6.35 -1.87 -17.49
C ARG A 150 6.42 -0.69 -18.46
N GLN A 151 5.27 -0.21 -18.95
CA GLN A 151 5.23 0.94 -19.85
C GLN A 151 5.63 2.23 -19.14
N ALA A 152 5.24 2.39 -17.87
CA ALA A 152 5.68 3.48 -17.01
C ALA A 152 7.06 3.28 -16.38
N LYS A 153 7.71 2.14 -16.64
CA LYS A 153 9.06 1.80 -16.14
C LYS A 153 9.17 1.82 -14.61
N LEU A 154 8.08 1.52 -13.91
CA LEU A 154 8.08 1.58 -12.44
C LEU A 154 8.94 0.46 -11.82
N GLU A 155 9.42 -0.50 -12.61
CA GLU A 155 10.44 -1.46 -12.19
C GLU A 155 11.78 -0.81 -11.81
N HIS A 156 12.01 0.46 -12.15
CA HIS A 156 13.18 1.21 -11.69
C HIS A 156 13.09 1.64 -10.23
N TYR A 157 11.87 1.77 -9.69
CA TYR A 157 11.60 2.33 -8.37
C TYR A 157 10.92 1.32 -7.43
N SER A 158 10.41 0.22 -7.98
CA SER A 158 9.60 -0.75 -7.24
C SER A 158 9.76 -2.16 -7.79
N PHE A 159 9.35 -3.15 -6.99
CA PHE A 159 9.39 -4.55 -7.35
C PHE A 159 7.97 -5.12 -7.44
N LEU A 160 7.70 -5.89 -8.49
CA LEU A 160 6.50 -6.72 -8.57
C LEU A 160 6.78 -8.10 -7.99
N MET A 161 5.93 -8.57 -7.07
CA MET A 161 6.09 -9.87 -6.45
C MET A 161 4.76 -10.58 -6.22
N GLU A 162 4.77 -11.90 -6.39
CA GLU A 162 3.69 -12.79 -5.98
C GLU A 162 4.02 -13.51 -4.67
N TYR A 163 3.07 -13.54 -3.74
CA TYR A 163 3.13 -14.35 -2.53
C TYR A 163 1.72 -14.80 -2.07
N PRO A 164 1.07 -15.75 -2.76
CA PRO A 164 -0.36 -16.06 -2.54
C PRO A 164 -0.75 -16.47 -1.12
N ASN A 165 0.20 -17.02 -0.34
CA ASN A 165 -0.04 -17.53 1.01
C ASN A 165 0.23 -16.48 2.12
N TRP A 166 0.40 -15.20 1.76
CA TRP A 166 0.81 -14.16 2.71
C TRP A 166 -0.14 -14.05 3.92
N ARG A 167 -1.45 -14.28 3.70
CA ARG A 167 -2.50 -14.25 4.74
C ARG A 167 -2.33 -15.30 5.84
N THR A 168 -1.52 -16.34 5.61
CA THR A 168 -1.23 -17.39 6.59
C THR A 168 -0.06 -17.04 7.50
N LEU A 169 0.68 -15.98 7.17
CA LEU A 169 1.84 -15.51 7.91
C LEU A 169 1.46 -14.43 8.91
N ASN A 170 2.28 -14.26 9.94
CA ASN A 170 2.30 -13.01 10.70
C ASN A 170 3.04 -11.93 9.87
N PRO A 171 2.88 -10.64 10.19
CA PRO A 171 3.49 -9.53 9.44
C PRO A 171 5.00 -9.66 9.30
N LEU A 172 5.68 -10.03 10.39
CA LEU A 172 7.13 -10.15 10.44
C LEU A 172 7.66 -11.26 9.52
N HIS A 173 7.01 -12.42 9.49
CA HIS A 173 7.40 -13.52 8.61
C HIS A 173 7.15 -13.17 7.14
N LEU A 174 6.09 -12.43 6.83
CA LEU A 174 5.88 -11.92 5.47
C LEU A 174 7.03 -10.97 5.09
N TYR A 175 7.31 -9.97 5.91
CA TYR A 175 8.42 -9.04 5.70
C TYR A 175 9.73 -9.77 5.46
N GLN A 176 10.11 -10.69 6.35
CA GLN A 176 11.34 -11.49 6.20
C GLN A 176 11.36 -12.30 4.91
N ALA A 177 10.23 -12.86 4.48
CA ALA A 177 10.17 -13.62 3.24
C ALA A 177 10.38 -12.74 1.99
N ILE A 178 9.82 -11.52 2.00
CA ILE A 178 9.99 -10.54 0.93
C ILE A 178 11.43 -10.01 0.90
N ASP A 179 11.95 -9.56 2.05
CA ASP A 179 13.30 -8.99 2.18
C ASP A 179 14.38 -9.98 1.74
N ASN A 180 14.31 -11.23 2.21
CA ASN A 180 15.22 -12.30 1.79
C ASN A 180 15.16 -12.59 0.28
N LYS A 181 13.99 -12.39 -0.35
CA LYS A 181 13.84 -12.60 -1.80
C LYS A 181 14.44 -11.43 -2.59
N LEU A 182 14.32 -10.20 -2.10
CA LEU A 182 14.94 -9.02 -2.70
C LEU A 182 16.46 -9.08 -2.63
N LEU A 183 17.03 -9.49 -1.49
CA LEU A 183 18.48 -9.68 -1.35
C LEU A 183 19.05 -10.61 -2.44
N ARG A 184 18.33 -11.70 -2.78
CA ARG A 184 18.73 -12.64 -3.83
C ARG A 184 18.59 -12.11 -5.26
N LEU A 185 17.82 -11.03 -5.48
CA LEU A 185 17.69 -10.40 -6.80
C LEU A 185 18.81 -9.39 -7.06
N LEU A 186 19.45 -8.89 -5.99
CA LEU A 186 20.53 -7.92 -6.05
C LEU A 186 21.93 -8.57 -6.07
N ASP A 187 22.02 -9.85 -5.69
CA ASP A 187 23.19 -10.73 -5.84
C ASP A 187 23.33 -11.28 -7.27
#